data_AF-A0A645H5W1-F1
#
_entry.id   AF-A0A645H5W1-F1
#
_cell.length_a   1.000
_cell.length_b   1.000
_cell.length_c   1.000
_cell.angle_alpha   90.00
_cell.angle_beta   90.00
_cell.angle_gamma   90.00
#
_symmetry.space_group_name_H-M   'P 1'
#
loop_
_entity.id
_entity.type
_entity.pdbx_description
1 polymer ?
#
loop_
_entity_poly.entity_id
_entity_poly.type
_entity_poly.pdbx_seq_one_letter_code
_entity_poly.pdbx_strand_id
1 'polypeptide(L)'
;MAALKVLEFLKLSPLYPWVYETASKDSFVSIEKAQKVLGFAPKYSNKQAMLRNYAWYMENKDKFSGATGVSHRLPWKQKALKLAKIFF
;
A
#
# COMPACT_ATOMS: atom_id res chain seq x y z
N MET A 1 -3.09 -17.83 4.18
CA MET A 1 -2.09 -16.95 4.84
C MET A 1 -1.30 -17.65 5.94
N ALA A 2 -0.78 -18.85 5.68
CA ALA A 2 0.04 -19.56 6.67
C ALA A 2 1.43 -18.92 6.81
N ALA A 3 2.06 -18.55 5.67
CA ALA A 3 3.39 -17.93 5.66
C ALA A 3 3.46 -16.60 6.43
N LEU A 4 2.46 -15.71 6.27
CA LEU A 4 2.42 -14.42 6.98
C LEU A 4 2.21 -14.59 8.49
N LYS A 5 1.40 -15.57 8.91
CA LYS A 5 1.22 -15.91 10.33
C LYS A 5 2.50 -16.46 10.97
N VAL A 6 3.24 -17.30 10.25
CA VAL A 6 4.57 -17.79 10.69
C VAL A 6 5.56 -16.63 10.79
N LEU A 7 5.62 -15.75 9.79
CA LEU A 7 6.47 -14.56 9.84
C LEU A 7 6.09 -13.62 10.99
N GLU A 8 4.80 -13.49 11.32
CA GLU A 8 4.33 -12.68 12.43
C GLU A 8 4.74 -13.27 13.78
N PHE A 9 4.56 -14.57 13.97
CA PHE A 9 5.03 -15.28 15.17
C PHE A 9 6.53 -15.04 15.41
N LEU A 10 7.32 -15.03 14.33
CA LEU A 10 8.75 -14.73 14.36
C LEU A 10 9.08 -13.21 14.43
N LYS A 11 8.07 -12.33 14.53
CA LYS A 11 8.16 -10.85 14.46
C LYS A 11 8.75 -10.29 13.15
N LEU A 12 8.94 -11.13 12.15
CA LEU A 12 9.47 -10.84 10.83
C LEU A 12 8.41 -10.34 9.84
N SER A 13 7.11 -10.52 10.14
CA SER A 13 6.03 -10.07 9.26
C SER A 13 6.16 -8.56 9.03
N PRO A 14 6.28 -8.12 7.76
CA PRO A 14 6.25 -6.71 7.46
C PRO A 14 4.85 -6.14 7.70
N LEU A 15 3.79 -6.95 7.68
CA LEU A 15 2.38 -6.52 7.74
C LEU A 15 1.75 -6.79 9.13
N TYR A 16 0.76 -5.97 9.50
CA TYR A 16 -0.11 -6.20 10.65
C TYR A 16 -1.21 -7.23 10.29
N PRO A 17 -1.68 -8.08 11.23
CA PRO A 17 -2.72 -9.10 11.03
C PRO A 17 -3.84 -8.76 10.06
N TRP A 18 -4.46 -7.63 10.33
CA TRP A 18 -5.65 -7.19 9.62
C TRP A 18 -5.43 -7.03 8.10
N VAL A 19 -4.23 -6.58 7.70
CA VAL A 19 -3.87 -6.39 6.28
C VAL A 19 -3.95 -7.70 5.54
N TYR A 20 -3.47 -8.77 6.15
CA TYR A 20 -3.48 -10.05 5.49
C TYR A 20 -4.90 -10.65 5.58
N GLU A 21 -5.56 -10.64 6.73
CA GLU A 21 -6.90 -11.23 6.90
C GLU A 21 -7.97 -10.65 5.96
N THR A 22 -7.76 -9.43 5.49
CA THR A 22 -8.65 -8.74 4.55
C THR A 22 -8.15 -8.71 3.11
N ALA A 23 -6.91 -9.13 2.82
CA ALA A 23 -6.34 -9.05 1.48
C ALA A 23 -7.08 -9.87 0.44
N SER A 24 -7.76 -10.95 0.85
CA SER A 24 -8.57 -11.79 -0.04
C SER A 24 -10.05 -11.36 -0.10
N LYS A 25 -10.42 -10.28 0.58
CA LYS A 25 -11.78 -9.75 0.56
C LYS A 25 -11.84 -8.57 -0.42
N ASP A 26 -12.88 -8.55 -1.24
CA ASP A 26 -13.12 -7.40 -2.10
C ASP A 26 -13.42 -6.17 -1.25
N SER A 27 -12.67 -5.10 -1.47
CA SER A 27 -12.84 -3.81 -0.83
C SER A 27 -12.91 -2.73 -1.90
N PHE A 28 -14.10 -2.14 -2.06
CA PHE A 28 -14.30 -1.00 -2.95
C PHE A 28 -15.18 0.04 -2.27
N VAL A 29 -14.96 1.31 -2.62
CA VAL A 29 -15.78 2.43 -2.16
C VAL A 29 -16.57 2.93 -3.36
N SER A 30 -17.90 2.79 -3.30
CA SER A 30 -18.76 3.30 -4.37
C SER A 30 -18.71 4.83 -4.43
N ILE A 31 -18.63 5.36 -5.65
CA ILE A 31 -18.68 6.81 -5.92
C ILE A 31 -20.07 7.28 -6.32
N GLU A 32 -21.06 6.39 -6.43
CA GLU A 32 -22.39 6.70 -6.97
C GLU A 32 -23.08 7.86 -6.25
N LYS A 33 -22.97 7.91 -4.92
CA LYS A 33 -23.55 9.00 -4.13
C LYS A 33 -22.90 10.34 -4.48
N ALA A 34 -21.58 10.37 -4.65
CA ALA A 34 -20.86 11.57 -5.05
C ALA A 34 -21.22 12.00 -6.49
N GLN A 35 -21.42 11.04 -7.41
CA GLN A 35 -21.89 11.33 -8.76
C GLN A 35 -23.29 11.97 -8.73
N LYS A 36 -24.22 11.38 -7.97
CA LYS A 36 -25.63 11.84 -7.88
C LYS A 36 -25.78 13.19 -7.17
N VAL A 37 -25.08 13.39 -6.06
CA VAL A 37 -25.29 14.56 -5.18
C VAL A 37 -24.38 15.73 -5.56
N LEU A 38 -23.15 15.45 -6.00
CA LEU A 38 -22.13 16.48 -6.24
C LEU A 38 -21.77 16.64 -7.72
N GLY A 39 -22.40 15.86 -8.62
CA GLY A 39 -22.01 15.85 -10.03
C GLY A 39 -20.58 15.38 -10.26
N PHE A 40 -20.03 14.57 -9.34
CA PHE A 40 -18.65 14.13 -9.42
C PHE A 40 -18.41 13.32 -10.70
N ALA A 41 -17.47 13.76 -11.54
CA ALA A 41 -17.07 13.08 -12.77
C ALA A 41 -15.56 12.75 -12.69
N PRO A 42 -15.17 11.52 -12.34
CA PRO A 42 -13.76 11.18 -12.18
C PRO A 42 -13.02 11.28 -13.52
N LYS A 43 -11.96 12.08 -13.56
CA LYS A 43 -11.09 12.22 -14.75
C LYS A 43 -10.30 10.95 -15.08
N TYR A 44 -10.02 10.14 -14.06
CA TYR A 44 -9.18 8.94 -14.17
C TYR A 44 -9.92 7.73 -13.61
N SER A 45 -9.75 6.58 -14.26
CA SER A 45 -10.09 5.29 -13.67
C SER A 45 -9.18 4.96 -12.48
N ASN A 46 -9.59 4.01 -11.62
CA ASN A 46 -8.77 3.52 -10.52
C ASN A 46 -7.36 3.09 -10.99
N LYS A 47 -7.29 2.37 -12.12
CA LYS A 47 -6.02 1.93 -12.70
C LYS A 47 -5.13 3.10 -13.10
N GLN A 48 -5.69 4.10 -13.78
CA GLN A 48 -4.94 5.29 -14.19
C GLN A 48 -4.46 6.11 -12.98
N ALA A 49 -5.31 6.26 -11.95
CA ALA A 49 -4.94 6.94 -10.72
C ALA A 49 -3.78 6.24 -10.01
N MET A 50 -3.81 4.91 -9.92
CA MET A 50 -2.71 4.12 -9.35
C MET A 50 -1.41 4.27 -10.13
N LEU A 51 -1.45 4.15 -11.46
CA LEU A 51 -0.27 4.30 -12.32
C LEU A 51 0.34 5.71 -12.20
N ARG A 52 -0.50 6.75 -12.20
CA ARG A 52 -0.06 8.13 -12.01
C ARG A 52 0.60 8.35 -10.65
N ASN A 53 0.00 7.83 -9.58
CA ASN A 53 0.56 7.93 -8.24
C ASN A 53 1.90 7.18 -8.13
N TYR A 54 2.02 6.04 -8.80
CA TYR A 54 3.27 5.28 -8.84
C TYR A 54 4.37 6.00 -9.63
N ALA A 55 4.04 6.61 -10.76
CA ALA A 55 4.99 7.44 -11.52
C ALA A 55 5.51 8.61 -10.65
N TRP A 56 4.60 9.32 -9.99
CA TRP A 56 4.98 10.38 -9.06
C TRP A 56 5.87 9.85 -7.92
N TYR A 57 5.55 8.68 -7.36
CA TYR A 57 6.39 8.05 -6.33
C TYR A 57 7.81 7.80 -6.84
N MET A 58 7.96 7.25 -8.04
CA MET A 58 9.28 6.97 -8.62
C MET A 58 10.10 8.24 -8.84
N GLU A 59 9.47 9.33 -9.25
CA GLU A 59 10.11 10.64 -9.42
C GLU A 59 10.49 11.33 -8.10
N ASN A 60 9.83 10.98 -6.98
CA ASN A 60 9.98 11.68 -5.71
C ASN A 60 10.56 10.81 -4.58
N LYS A 61 10.82 9.53 -4.83
CA LYS A 61 11.27 8.55 -3.82
C LYS A 61 12.50 9.03 -3.03
N ASP A 62 13.44 9.71 -3.69
CA ASP A 62 14.70 10.14 -3.09
C ASP A 62 14.52 11.35 -2.15
N LYS A 63 13.35 12.02 -2.19
CA LYS A 63 13.01 13.12 -1.27
C LYS A 63 12.65 12.62 0.13
N PHE A 64 12.38 11.33 0.28
CA PHE A 64 11.98 10.70 1.55
C PHE A 64 13.03 9.69 2.07
N SER A 65 14.14 9.50 1.35
CA SER A 65 15.24 8.64 1.75
C SER A 65 16.16 9.36 2.75
N GLY A 66 15.81 9.28 4.03
CA GLY A 66 16.64 9.87 5.09
C GLY A 66 16.17 9.57 6.50
N ALA A 67 14.91 9.19 6.68
CA ALA A 67 14.37 8.78 7.97
C ALA A 67 13.44 7.57 7.81
N THR A 68 13.51 6.63 8.75
CA THR A 68 12.54 5.53 8.86
C THR A 68 11.58 5.88 9.99
N GLY A 69 10.28 5.70 9.81
CA GLY A 69 9.33 5.99 10.89
C GLY A 69 7.95 5.41 10.72
N VAL A 70 7.09 5.75 11.67
CA VAL A 70 5.73 5.22 11.84
C VAL A 70 4.66 6.09 11.17
N SER A 71 5.04 7.24 10.61
CA SER A 71 4.13 8.15 9.90
C SER A 71 4.08 7.82 8.41
N HIS A 72 2.98 8.22 7.75
CA HIS A 72 2.73 7.93 6.33
C HIS A 72 3.69 8.66 5.37
N ARG A 73 4.59 9.50 5.90
CA ARG A 73 5.57 10.28 5.13
C ARG A 73 6.96 9.64 5.12
N LEU A 74 7.17 8.61 5.93
CA LEU A 74 8.44 7.93 6.07
C LEU A 74 8.35 6.52 5.47
N PRO A 75 9.41 6.05 4.78
CA PRO A 75 9.50 4.68 4.33
C PRO A 75 9.24 3.67 5.46
N TRP A 76 8.37 2.70 5.19
CA TRP A 76 8.06 1.62 6.12
C TRP A 76 9.29 0.73 6.37
N LYS A 77 9.49 0.30 7.62
CA LYS A 77 10.40 -0.77 8.01
C LYS A 77 10.12 -2.06 7.21
N GLN A 78 11.03 -2.39 6.31
CA GLN A 78 10.87 -3.47 5.34
C GLN A 78 10.94 -4.89 5.95
N LYS A 79 11.55 -5.07 7.13
CA LYS A 79 11.70 -6.38 7.82
C LYS A 79 12.12 -7.51 6.84
N ALA A 80 11.36 -8.60 6.75
CA ALA A 80 11.63 -9.73 5.87
C ALA A 80 11.69 -9.37 4.37
N LEU A 81 11.08 -8.26 3.93
CA LEU A 81 11.17 -7.81 2.54
C LEU A 81 12.61 -7.45 2.15
N LYS A 82 13.46 -7.07 3.10
CA LYS A 82 14.88 -6.82 2.82
C LYS A 82 15.59 -8.08 2.34
N LEU A 83 15.23 -9.24 2.87
CA LEU A 83 15.76 -10.54 2.44
C LEU A 83 15.19 -10.94 1.08
N ALA A 84 13.90 -10.71 0.84
CA ALA A 84 13.28 -11.00 -0.45
C ALA A 84 13.94 -10.22 -1.60
N LYS A 85 14.30 -8.94 -1.40
CA LYS A 85 15.01 -8.09 -2.38
C LYS A 85 16.42 -8.58 -2.77
N ILE A 86 16.98 -9.56 -2.06
CA ILE A 86 18.26 -10.17 -2.46
C ILE A 86 18.02 -11.17 -3.60
N PHE A 87 16.81 -11.75 -3.67
CA PHE A 87 16.45 -12.79 -4.63
C PHE A 87 15.64 -12.27 -5.83
N PHE A 88 15.04 -11.07 -5.73
CA PHE A 88 14.20 -10.43 -6.74
C PHE A 88 14.55 -8.95 -6.88
#